data_AF-A0A0F9IFN3-F1
#
_entry.id   AF-A0A0F9IFN3-F1
#
_cell.length_a   1.000
_cell.length_b   1.000
_cell.length_c   1.000
_cell.angle_alpha   90.00
_cell.angle_beta   90.00
_cell.angle_gamma   90.00
#
_symmetry.space_group_name_H-M   'P 1'
#
loop_
_entity.id
_entity.type
_entity.pdbx_description
1 polymer ?
#
loop_
_entity_poly.entity_id
_entity_poly.type
_entity_poly.pdbx_seq_one_letter_code
_entity_poly.pdbx_strand_id
1 'polypeptide(L)'
;MAKVAPYLVQDLQDEGLKIAMGVYPGVSYINKFGHNPAVASGGTEEIWDGSAAYVFPATALMVKLSQTTDQVAMRGETVEIQGLDANYAAVTQDVVLANPTTTPVVLGTALIRVNRMVLKSAVVADQPIRLHNSAENQDYSVILVPDQQTEQAIYTIPAGVTAYMTQYYAAHLPTTGQTFTSLNIKVLARDNGNSYAPMLKHELGLAPDGSSLHEFHPYPKFLEKTDIYLVANTVGAAADVVGGFDLILVDN
;
A
#
# COMPACT_ATOMS: atom_id res chain seq x y z
N MET A 1 5.60 -30.32 39.64
CA MET A 1 4.71 -29.46 38.83
C MET A 1 5.38 -28.11 38.69
N ALA A 2 5.90 -27.80 37.50
CA ALA A 2 6.53 -26.51 37.24
C ALA A 2 5.44 -25.42 37.24
N LYS A 3 5.64 -24.41 38.08
CA LYS A 3 4.78 -23.25 38.23
C LYS A 3 4.90 -22.42 36.94
N VAL A 4 3.90 -22.50 36.06
CA VAL A 4 3.81 -21.64 34.88
C VAL A 4 3.82 -20.19 35.37
N ALA A 5 4.76 -19.40 34.87
CA ALA A 5 4.93 -18.02 35.31
C ALA A 5 3.67 -17.18 34.99
N PRO A 6 3.24 -16.27 35.88
CA PRO A 6 2.01 -15.48 35.72
C PRO A 6 2.07 -14.40 34.61
N TYR A 7 3.16 -14.31 33.85
CA TYR A 7 3.35 -13.29 32.83
C TYR A 7 2.51 -13.51 31.55
N LEU A 8 1.98 -14.72 31.32
CA LEU A 8 1.21 -15.03 30.09
C LEU A 8 -0.22 -14.47 30.06
N VAL A 9 -0.71 -13.85 31.14
CA VAL A 9 -2.13 -13.39 31.23
C VAL A 9 -2.27 -11.88 31.04
N GLN A 10 -1.21 -11.10 31.25
CA GLN A 10 -1.28 -9.63 31.19
C GLN A 10 -1.19 -9.12 29.74
N ASP A 11 -0.42 -9.79 28.88
CA ASP A 11 -0.28 -9.44 27.46
C ASP A 11 -1.56 -9.72 26.64
N LEU A 12 -2.44 -10.59 27.13
CA LEU A 12 -3.76 -10.85 26.50
C LEU A 12 -4.79 -9.73 26.75
N GLN A 13 -4.41 -8.62 27.39
CA GLN A 13 -5.29 -7.46 27.61
C GLN A 13 -5.07 -6.33 26.59
N ASP A 14 -4.02 -6.39 25.76
CA ASP A 14 -3.80 -5.41 24.69
C ASP A 14 -4.90 -5.54 23.63
N GLU A 15 -5.70 -4.49 23.49
CA GLU A 15 -6.81 -4.44 22.53
C GLU A 15 -6.33 -4.53 21.07
N GLY A 16 -5.17 -3.95 20.75
CA GLY A 16 -4.57 -4.07 19.42
C GLY A 16 -4.17 -5.52 19.11
N LEU A 17 -3.59 -6.21 20.09
CA LEU A 17 -3.26 -7.63 19.96
C LEU A 17 -4.52 -8.49 19.81
N LYS A 18 -5.59 -8.20 20.57
CA LYS A 18 -6.87 -8.93 20.45
C LYS A 18 -7.51 -8.80 19.07
N ILE A 19 -7.41 -7.63 18.43
CA ILE A 19 -7.84 -7.44 17.04
C ILE A 19 -7.02 -8.33 16.11
N ALA A 20 -5.68 -8.31 16.24
CA ALA A 20 -4.81 -9.13 15.40
C ALA A 20 -5.03 -10.64 15.59
N MET A 21 -5.39 -11.07 16.80
CA MET A 21 -5.77 -12.44 17.12
C MET A 21 -7.16 -12.85 16.60
N GLY A 22 -7.96 -11.91 16.10
CA GLY A 22 -9.34 -12.18 15.64
C GLY A 22 -10.33 -12.43 16.77
N VAL A 23 -10.08 -11.88 17.96
CA VAL A 23 -10.98 -12.04 19.13
C VAL A 23 -12.32 -11.34 18.90
N TYR A 24 -12.32 -10.26 18.12
CA TYR A 24 -13.50 -9.44 17.83
C TYR A 24 -14.09 -9.82 16.47
N PRO A 25 -15.27 -10.46 16.41
CA PRO A 25 -15.93 -10.79 15.15
C PRO A 25 -16.21 -9.53 14.33
N GLY A 26 -15.93 -9.58 13.03
CA GLY A 26 -16.13 -8.45 12.11
C GLY A 26 -15.15 -7.29 12.33
N VAL A 27 -14.10 -7.49 13.13
CA VAL A 27 -13.02 -6.51 13.30
C VAL A 27 -11.71 -7.14 12.83
N SER A 28 -11.01 -6.43 11.96
CA SER A 28 -9.70 -6.81 11.46
C SER A 28 -8.77 -5.59 11.44
N TYR A 29 -7.56 -5.78 10.93
CA TYR A 29 -6.58 -4.72 10.83
C TYR A 29 -5.87 -4.77 9.48
N ILE A 30 -5.29 -3.65 9.08
CA ILE A 30 -4.32 -3.61 7.99
C ILE A 30 -3.21 -2.64 8.35
N ASN A 31 -1.97 -3.10 8.16
CA ASN A 31 -0.79 -2.25 8.15
C ASN A 31 -0.40 -1.99 6.70
N LYS A 32 -0.26 -0.72 6.36
CA LYS A 32 0.13 -0.26 5.03
C LYS A 32 1.43 0.52 5.15
N PHE A 33 2.36 0.21 4.26
CA PHE A 33 3.66 0.86 4.16
C PHE A 33 4.03 0.96 2.70
N GLY A 34 4.81 1.98 2.37
CA GLY A 34 5.31 2.23 1.03
C GLY A 34 6.65 2.94 1.07
N HIS A 35 7.29 2.95 -0.10
CA HIS A 35 8.54 3.62 -0.39
C HIS A 35 8.42 4.34 -1.72
N ASN A 36 8.85 5.61 -1.77
CA ASN A 36 9.11 6.32 -3.01
C ASN A 36 10.57 6.80 -2.97
N PRO A 37 11.47 6.18 -3.76
CA PRO A 37 12.90 6.44 -3.69
C PRO A 37 13.31 7.79 -4.27
N ALA A 38 12.42 8.48 -5.00
CA ALA A 38 12.77 9.70 -5.72
C ALA A 38 11.55 10.60 -5.96
N VAL A 39 10.91 11.05 -4.87
CA VAL A 39 9.84 12.05 -4.94
C VAL A 39 10.40 13.31 -5.63
N ALA A 40 9.83 13.72 -6.77
CA ALA A 40 10.40 14.82 -7.55
C ALA A 40 10.32 16.18 -6.82
N SER A 41 11.37 17.00 -6.92
CA SER A 41 11.35 18.38 -6.44
C SER A 41 10.26 19.21 -7.13
N GLY A 42 9.38 19.81 -6.36
CA GLY A 42 8.21 20.54 -6.84
C GLY A 42 7.01 19.65 -7.19
N GLY A 43 7.17 18.33 -7.12
CA GLY A 43 6.12 17.33 -7.34
C GLY A 43 5.33 17.02 -6.08
N THR A 44 4.15 16.42 -6.25
CA THR A 44 3.42 15.72 -5.20
C THR A 44 3.22 14.31 -5.68
N GLU A 45 3.79 13.35 -4.96
CA GLU A 45 3.73 11.94 -5.33
C GLU A 45 3.32 11.11 -4.14
N GLU A 46 2.56 10.07 -4.41
CA GLU A 46 2.24 9.04 -3.45
C GLU A 46 3.51 8.30 -3.00
N ILE A 47 3.47 7.75 -1.79
CA ILE A 47 4.55 6.91 -1.26
C ILE A 47 4.28 5.46 -1.70
N TRP A 48 4.77 5.09 -2.88
CA TRP A 48 4.60 3.77 -3.50
C TRP A 48 5.70 3.44 -4.52
N ASP A 49 5.84 2.14 -4.82
CA ASP A 49 6.83 1.55 -5.74
C ASP A 49 6.97 2.20 -7.11
N GLY A 50 5.92 2.86 -7.62
CA GLY A 50 5.95 3.47 -8.95
C GLY A 50 6.80 4.74 -9.07
N SER A 51 7.22 5.34 -7.94
CA SER A 51 8.08 6.54 -7.89
C SER A 51 7.60 7.68 -8.81
N ALA A 52 6.29 7.87 -8.89
CA ALA A 52 5.61 8.87 -9.70
C ALA A 52 4.24 9.17 -9.08
N ALA A 53 3.54 10.20 -9.58
CA ALA A 53 2.16 10.44 -9.18
C ALA A 53 1.26 9.24 -9.55
N TYR A 54 0.53 8.71 -8.57
CA TYR A 54 -0.34 7.56 -8.71
C TYR A 54 -1.61 7.93 -9.47
N VAL A 55 -1.91 7.16 -10.53
CA VAL A 55 -3.15 7.32 -11.29
C VAL A 55 -4.20 6.36 -10.74
N PHE A 56 -5.16 6.90 -9.98
CA PHE A 56 -6.33 6.16 -9.54
C PHE A 56 -7.31 5.98 -10.71
N PRO A 57 -7.54 4.74 -11.20
CA PRO A 57 -8.44 4.54 -12.34
C PRO A 57 -9.90 4.74 -11.91
N ALA A 58 -10.72 5.27 -12.83
CA ALA A 58 -12.16 5.46 -12.61
C ALA A 58 -12.98 4.18 -12.84
N THR A 59 -12.41 3.18 -13.50
CA THR A 59 -13.02 1.87 -13.79
C THR A 59 -12.01 0.76 -13.54
N ALA A 60 -12.44 -0.50 -13.62
CA ALA A 60 -11.57 -1.66 -13.46
C ALA A 60 -10.61 -1.80 -14.65
N LEU A 61 -9.48 -1.07 -14.62
CA LEU A 61 -8.46 -1.04 -15.66
C LEU A 61 -7.23 -1.88 -15.35
N MET A 62 -7.10 -2.40 -14.13
CA MET A 62 -5.99 -3.27 -13.72
C MET A 62 -6.31 -4.70 -14.19
N VAL A 63 -5.70 -5.14 -15.27
CA VAL A 63 -6.14 -6.36 -16.00
C VAL A 63 -5.04 -7.32 -16.39
N LYS A 64 -3.77 -6.91 -16.40
CA LYS A 64 -2.65 -7.75 -16.84
C LYS A 64 -1.46 -7.68 -15.88
N LEU A 65 -0.79 -8.81 -15.71
CA LEU A 65 0.44 -8.96 -14.92
C LEU A 65 1.59 -9.44 -15.81
N SER A 66 2.78 -8.84 -15.69
CA SER A 66 4.00 -9.27 -16.39
C SER A 66 5.28 -8.76 -15.71
N GLN A 67 6.44 -9.29 -16.11
CA GLN A 67 7.73 -8.63 -15.92
C GLN A 67 8.14 -7.84 -17.17
N THR A 68 9.00 -6.82 -17.01
CA THR A 68 9.56 -6.06 -18.15
C THR A 68 10.61 -6.85 -18.93
N THR A 69 11.39 -7.66 -18.22
CA THR A 69 12.44 -8.52 -18.78
C THR A 69 12.18 -9.96 -18.32
N ASP A 70 12.48 -10.93 -19.19
CA ASP A 70 12.23 -12.32 -18.85
C ASP A 70 13.24 -12.81 -17.81
N GLN A 71 12.71 -13.40 -16.74
CA GLN A 71 13.48 -14.05 -15.70
C GLN A 71 13.12 -15.54 -15.70
N VAL A 72 14.00 -16.38 -16.24
CA VAL A 72 13.74 -17.82 -16.44
C VAL A 72 13.30 -18.52 -15.15
N ALA A 73 13.91 -18.15 -14.02
CA ALA A 73 13.60 -18.72 -12.71
C ALA A 73 12.21 -18.34 -12.16
N MET A 74 11.57 -17.30 -12.70
CA MET A 74 10.25 -16.82 -12.29
C MET A 74 9.09 -17.36 -13.14
N ARG A 75 9.40 -18.08 -14.22
CA ARG A 75 8.38 -18.63 -15.12
C ARG A 75 7.55 -19.69 -14.36
N GLY A 76 6.24 -19.50 -14.30
CA GLY A 76 5.35 -20.38 -13.55
C GLY A 76 5.23 -20.06 -12.06
N GLU A 77 5.93 -19.02 -11.56
CA GLU A 77 5.77 -18.56 -10.18
C GLU A 77 4.45 -17.80 -9.99
N THR A 78 3.91 -17.84 -8.78
CA THR A 78 2.57 -17.31 -8.46
C THR A 78 2.66 -15.97 -7.76
N VAL A 79 1.84 -15.01 -8.18
CA VAL A 79 1.63 -13.73 -7.51
C VAL A 79 0.20 -13.69 -6.98
N GLU A 80 0.05 -13.54 -5.67
CA GLU A 80 -1.24 -13.24 -5.05
C GLU A 80 -1.52 -11.75 -5.18
N ILE A 81 -2.71 -11.41 -5.66
CA ILE A 81 -3.18 -10.03 -5.80
C ILE A 81 -4.41 -9.87 -4.93
N GLN A 82 -4.32 -8.95 -3.97
CA GLN A 82 -5.41 -8.53 -3.10
C GLN A 82 -5.87 -7.14 -3.56
N GLY A 83 -7.09 -7.03 -4.07
CA GLY A 83 -7.63 -5.79 -4.61
C GLY A 83 -9.14 -5.72 -4.54
N LEU A 84 -9.71 -4.79 -5.29
CA LEU A 84 -11.15 -4.54 -5.34
C LEU A 84 -11.64 -4.60 -6.79
N ASP A 85 -12.79 -5.25 -7.02
CA ASP A 85 -13.46 -5.28 -8.32
C ASP A 85 -14.15 -3.94 -8.66
N ALA A 86 -14.86 -3.87 -9.78
CA ALA A 86 -15.59 -2.67 -10.19
C ALA A 86 -16.67 -2.19 -9.18
N ASN A 87 -17.11 -3.03 -8.26
CA ASN A 87 -18.08 -2.72 -7.21
C ASN A 87 -17.41 -2.38 -5.87
N TYR A 88 -16.07 -2.28 -5.84
CA TYR A 88 -15.25 -2.18 -4.63
C TYR A 88 -15.35 -3.40 -3.71
N ALA A 89 -15.83 -4.55 -4.20
CA ALA A 89 -15.83 -5.80 -3.43
C ALA A 89 -14.41 -6.37 -3.39
N ALA A 90 -14.00 -6.86 -2.21
CA ALA A 90 -12.67 -7.44 -2.04
C ALA A 90 -12.50 -8.71 -2.88
N VAL A 91 -11.37 -8.79 -3.59
CA VAL A 91 -10.98 -9.93 -4.41
C VAL A 91 -9.54 -10.29 -4.08
N THR A 92 -9.32 -11.56 -3.76
CA THR A 92 -7.99 -12.17 -3.73
C THR A 92 -7.90 -13.18 -4.85
N GLN A 93 -6.88 -13.06 -5.71
CA GLN A 93 -6.67 -13.98 -6.83
C GLN A 93 -5.18 -14.28 -7.02
N ASP A 94 -4.88 -15.52 -7.37
CA ASP A 94 -3.52 -15.95 -7.74
C ASP A 94 -3.35 -15.86 -9.26
N VAL A 95 -2.28 -15.21 -9.70
CA VAL A 95 -1.90 -15.10 -11.11
C VAL A 95 -0.52 -15.72 -11.30
N VAL A 96 -0.42 -16.65 -12.24
CA VAL A 96 0.83 -17.36 -12.54
C VAL A 96 1.57 -16.64 -13.65
N LEU A 97 2.84 -16.31 -13.44
CA LEU A 97 3.69 -15.70 -14.47
C LEU A 97 3.88 -16.65 -15.65
N ALA A 98 3.80 -16.10 -16.87
CA ALA A 98 3.91 -16.88 -18.10
C ALA A 98 5.35 -17.34 -18.41
N ASN A 99 5.48 -18.08 -19.52
CA ASN A 99 6.77 -18.41 -20.13
C ASN A 99 6.77 -17.89 -21.58
N PRO A 100 7.53 -16.82 -21.89
CA PRO A 100 8.39 -16.03 -21.00
C PRO A 100 7.60 -15.17 -20.00
N THR A 101 8.23 -14.71 -18.91
CA THR A 101 7.56 -13.88 -17.88
C THR A 101 7.17 -12.49 -18.36
N THR A 102 7.68 -12.07 -19.53
CA THR A 102 7.27 -10.87 -20.25
C THR A 102 5.94 -11.01 -20.96
N THR A 103 5.40 -12.22 -21.10
CA THR A 103 4.07 -12.42 -21.71
C THR A 103 3.00 -11.99 -20.69
N PRO A 104 2.18 -10.97 -20.99
CA PRO A 104 1.17 -10.50 -20.06
C PRO A 104 0.09 -11.55 -19.81
N VAL A 105 -0.18 -11.79 -18.54
CA VAL A 105 -1.22 -12.71 -18.08
C VAL A 105 -2.44 -11.92 -17.66
N VAL A 106 -3.60 -12.28 -18.22
CA VAL A 106 -4.88 -11.62 -17.90
C VAL A 106 -5.36 -12.10 -16.52
N LEU A 107 -5.76 -11.17 -15.66
CA LEU A 107 -6.36 -11.46 -14.37
C LEU A 107 -7.71 -12.17 -14.53
N GLY A 108 -8.07 -13.01 -13.56
CA GLY A 108 -9.38 -13.64 -13.52
C GLY A 108 -10.51 -12.63 -13.25
N THR A 109 -10.23 -11.61 -12.44
CA THR A 109 -11.13 -10.47 -12.22
C THR A 109 -10.37 -9.16 -12.42
N ALA A 110 -10.88 -8.29 -13.30
CA ALA A 110 -10.35 -6.95 -13.47
C ALA A 110 -10.55 -6.13 -12.18
N LEU A 111 -9.52 -5.39 -11.77
CA LEU A 111 -9.53 -4.63 -10.52
C LEU A 111 -9.59 -3.13 -10.76
N ILE A 112 -10.33 -2.41 -9.92
CA ILE A 112 -10.33 -0.94 -9.86
C ILE A 112 -9.30 -0.40 -8.85
N ARG A 113 -8.91 -1.24 -7.88
CA ARG A 113 -7.88 -0.94 -6.88
C ARG A 113 -7.11 -2.21 -6.55
N VAL A 114 -5.84 -2.05 -6.20
CA VAL A 114 -5.02 -3.12 -5.61
C VAL A 114 -4.47 -2.62 -4.28
N ASN A 115 -4.71 -3.41 -3.24
CA ASN A 115 -4.28 -3.12 -1.88
C ASN A 115 -2.94 -3.80 -1.55
N ARG A 116 -2.63 -4.94 -2.17
CA ARG A 116 -1.35 -5.65 -2.02
C ARG A 116 -1.12 -6.60 -3.20
N MET A 117 0.13 -6.73 -3.64
CA MET A 117 0.59 -7.93 -4.36
C MET A 117 1.70 -8.60 -3.55
N VAL A 118 1.70 -9.93 -3.52
CA VAL A 118 2.72 -10.75 -2.85
C VAL A 118 3.18 -11.84 -3.81
N LEU A 119 4.49 -11.95 -3.99
CA LEU A 119 5.09 -13.06 -4.72
C LEU A 119 5.12 -14.30 -3.81
N LYS A 120 4.36 -15.34 -4.18
CA LYS A 120 4.36 -16.64 -3.51
C LYS A 120 5.41 -17.55 -4.17
N SER A 121 6.67 -17.20 -3.99
CA SER A 121 7.79 -17.95 -4.57
C SER A 121 8.94 -18.14 -3.57
N ALA A 122 9.72 -19.21 -3.76
CA ALA A 122 11.04 -19.34 -3.14
C ALA A 122 12.14 -18.66 -3.97
N VAL A 123 11.82 -18.24 -5.20
CA VAL A 123 12.71 -17.50 -6.09
C VAL A 123 12.51 -16.01 -5.84
N VAL A 124 13.62 -15.31 -5.62
CA VAL A 124 13.60 -13.84 -5.53
C VAL A 124 13.55 -13.27 -6.95
N ALA A 125 12.57 -12.41 -7.21
CA ALA A 125 12.51 -11.68 -8.46
C ALA A 125 13.75 -10.77 -8.61
N ASP A 126 14.38 -10.78 -9.78
CA ASP A 126 15.44 -9.85 -10.17
C ASP A 126 14.96 -8.82 -11.21
N GLN A 127 13.72 -8.98 -11.71
CA GLN A 127 12.99 -7.99 -12.49
C GLN A 127 11.68 -7.58 -11.78
N PRO A 128 11.27 -6.30 -11.87
CA PRO A 128 9.99 -5.86 -11.33
C PRO A 128 8.81 -6.62 -11.94
N ILE A 129 7.84 -6.96 -11.09
CA ILE A 129 6.56 -7.56 -11.52
C ILE A 129 5.50 -6.47 -11.48
N ARG A 130 4.80 -6.24 -12.60
CA ARG A 130 3.92 -5.07 -12.77
C ARG A 130 2.50 -5.52 -13.02
N LEU A 131 1.56 -4.89 -12.32
CA LEU A 131 0.15 -4.95 -12.63
C LEU A 131 -0.25 -3.69 -13.40
N HIS A 132 -0.77 -3.87 -14.61
CA HIS A 132 -0.96 -2.79 -15.56
C HIS A 132 -2.25 -2.90 -16.35
N ASN A 133 -2.54 -1.84 -17.12
CA ASN A 133 -3.66 -1.83 -18.04
C ASN A 133 -3.43 -2.70 -19.28
N SER A 134 -4.48 -2.85 -20.11
CA SER A 134 -4.42 -3.70 -21.31
C SER A 134 -3.36 -3.26 -22.32
N ALA A 135 -3.10 -1.94 -22.40
CA ALA A 135 -2.15 -1.33 -23.33
C ALA A 135 -0.69 -1.29 -22.82
N GLU A 136 -0.45 -1.71 -21.56
CA GLU A 136 0.87 -1.75 -20.93
C GLU A 136 1.59 -0.39 -20.85
N ASN A 137 0.82 0.69 -20.78
CA ASN A 137 1.33 2.06 -20.70
C ASN A 137 1.04 2.74 -19.35
N GLN A 138 0.38 2.03 -18.44
CA GLN A 138 0.13 2.48 -17.07
C GLN A 138 0.26 1.29 -16.13
N ASP A 139 1.24 1.37 -15.24
CA ASP A 139 1.39 0.47 -14.10
C ASP A 139 0.58 1.04 -12.91
N TYR A 140 -0.09 0.15 -12.18
CA TYR A 140 -0.95 0.50 -11.03
C TYR A 140 -0.47 -0.09 -9.71
N SER A 141 0.42 -1.08 -9.77
CA SER A 141 1.10 -1.66 -8.62
C SER A 141 2.28 -2.45 -9.15
N VAL A 142 3.41 -2.41 -8.44
CA VAL A 142 4.66 -3.02 -8.88
C VAL A 142 5.27 -3.72 -7.67
N ILE A 143 5.70 -4.96 -7.81
CA ILE A 143 6.64 -5.56 -6.85
C ILE A 143 8.03 -5.17 -7.34
N LEU A 144 8.66 -4.24 -6.63
CA LEU A 144 10.07 -3.93 -6.86
C LEU A 144 10.95 -5.07 -6.32
N VAL A 145 12.18 -5.10 -6.83
CA VAL A 145 13.17 -6.09 -6.43
C VAL A 145 14.02 -5.51 -5.31
N PRO A 146 14.32 -6.28 -4.25
CA PRO A 146 14.04 -7.71 -4.03
C PRO A 146 12.83 -8.00 -3.10
N ASP A 147 11.89 -7.08 -2.92
CA ASP A 147 11.04 -7.02 -1.72
C ASP A 147 9.91 -8.06 -1.65
N GLN A 148 9.66 -8.80 -2.75
CA GLN A 148 8.68 -9.89 -2.88
C GLN A 148 7.22 -9.50 -2.55
N GLN A 149 6.95 -8.23 -2.30
CA GLN A 149 5.62 -7.67 -2.16
C GLN A 149 5.64 -6.21 -2.57
N THR A 150 4.47 -5.64 -2.82
CA THR A 150 4.33 -4.21 -3.08
C THR A 150 4.55 -3.41 -1.79
N GLU A 151 5.32 -2.34 -1.89
CA GLU A 151 5.43 -1.23 -0.97
C GLU A 151 4.55 -0.07 -1.46
N GLN A 152 3.36 0.04 -0.87
CA GLN A 152 2.41 1.11 -1.20
C GLN A 152 1.65 1.56 0.04
N ALA A 153 1.85 2.82 0.43
CA ALA A 153 1.07 3.51 1.46
C ALA A 153 -0.23 4.06 0.85
N ILE A 154 -0.95 3.19 0.14
CA ILE A 154 -2.21 3.43 -0.54
C ILE A 154 -3.14 2.27 -0.19
N TYR A 155 -4.36 2.57 0.24
CA TYR A 155 -5.36 1.58 0.57
C TYR A 155 -6.76 2.09 0.27
N THR A 156 -7.56 1.25 -0.37
CA THR A 156 -8.98 1.53 -0.56
C THR A 156 -9.80 0.60 0.31
N ILE A 157 -10.72 1.20 1.07
CA ILE A 157 -11.60 0.46 1.97
C ILE A 157 -12.62 -0.33 1.12
N PRO A 158 -12.73 -1.66 1.29
CA PRO A 158 -13.71 -2.46 0.58
C PRO A 158 -15.16 -2.00 0.83
N ALA A 159 -16.05 -2.34 -0.09
CA ALA A 159 -17.49 -2.27 0.15
C ALA A 159 -17.87 -3.14 1.37
N GLY A 160 -18.77 -2.64 2.21
CA GLY A 160 -19.20 -3.29 3.45
C GLY A 160 -18.27 -3.08 4.64
N VAL A 161 -17.24 -2.24 4.54
CA VAL A 161 -16.25 -2.03 5.61
C VAL A 161 -16.12 -0.54 5.96
N THR A 162 -15.93 -0.23 7.24
CA THR A 162 -15.51 1.08 7.76
C THR A 162 -14.09 0.98 8.31
N ALA A 163 -13.22 1.95 8.03
CA ALA A 163 -11.87 2.00 8.60
C ALA A 163 -11.69 3.12 9.63
N TYR A 164 -10.82 2.87 10.59
CA TYR A 164 -10.39 3.80 11.63
C TYR A 164 -8.86 3.84 11.66
N MET A 165 -8.27 5.00 11.36
CA MET A 165 -6.81 5.12 11.39
C MET A 165 -6.34 5.35 12.82
N THR A 166 -5.39 4.52 13.27
CA THR A 166 -4.80 4.65 14.60
C THR A 166 -3.58 5.55 14.57
N GLN A 167 -2.75 5.41 13.54
CA GLN A 167 -1.53 6.18 13.38
C GLN A 167 -1.06 6.22 11.92
N TYR A 168 -0.15 7.14 11.64
CA TYR A 168 0.68 7.10 10.45
C TYR A 168 2.10 7.56 10.76
N TYR A 169 3.06 7.17 9.93
CA TYR A 169 4.45 7.56 10.05
C TYR A 169 5.06 7.86 8.69
N ALA A 170 6.17 8.60 8.70
CA ALA A 170 7.03 8.77 7.55
C ALA A 170 8.46 9.07 7.97
N ALA A 171 9.41 8.72 7.11
CA ALA A 171 10.83 9.02 7.28
C ALA A 171 11.47 9.38 5.94
N HIS A 172 12.40 10.32 5.99
CA HIS A 172 13.35 10.53 4.90
C HIS A 172 14.49 9.51 5.02
N LEU A 173 14.80 8.82 3.92
CA LEU A 173 16.00 8.00 3.80
C LEU A 173 17.13 8.87 3.22
N PRO A 174 18.22 9.10 3.95
CA PRO A 174 19.31 9.95 3.47
C PRO A 174 19.99 9.34 2.23
N THR A 175 19.74 9.93 1.06
CA THR A 175 20.33 9.49 -0.21
C THR A 175 21.14 10.63 -0.85
N THR A 176 22.34 10.32 -1.37
CA THR A 176 23.22 11.31 -2.00
C THR A 176 22.49 12.05 -3.13
N GLY A 177 22.46 13.38 -3.07
CA GLY A 177 21.77 14.20 -4.08
C GLY A 177 20.27 14.41 -3.83
N GLN A 178 19.73 13.86 -2.74
CA GLN A 178 18.31 13.98 -2.35
C GLN A 178 18.13 14.78 -1.05
N THR A 179 18.94 15.83 -0.86
CA THR A 179 18.85 16.71 0.31
C THR A 179 17.93 17.89 0.01
N PHE A 180 16.67 17.76 0.42
CA PHE A 180 15.64 18.78 0.22
C PHE A 180 15.75 19.95 1.21
N THR A 181 15.11 21.07 0.87
CA THR A 181 14.94 22.23 1.76
C THR A 181 13.67 22.09 2.61
N SER A 182 12.61 21.50 2.05
CA SER A 182 11.39 21.16 2.77
C SER A 182 10.81 19.85 2.24
N LEU A 183 10.42 18.97 3.15
CA LEU A 183 9.65 17.77 2.84
C LEU A 183 8.37 17.80 3.68
N ASN A 184 7.26 17.57 3.01
CA ASN A 184 5.95 17.56 3.62
C ASN A 184 5.23 16.25 3.32
N ILE A 185 4.64 15.67 4.36
CA ILE A 185 3.91 14.41 4.28
C ILE A 185 2.46 14.68 4.62
N LYS A 186 1.55 14.28 3.73
CA LYS A 186 0.10 14.46 3.91
C LYS A 186 -0.61 13.12 3.90
N VAL A 187 -1.58 12.99 4.80
CA VAL A 187 -2.60 11.94 4.73
C VAL A 187 -3.79 12.51 3.97
N LEU A 188 -4.09 11.92 2.81
CA LEU A 188 -5.24 12.29 1.98
C LEU A 188 -6.28 11.17 1.98
N ALA A 189 -7.54 11.57 1.85
CA ALA A 189 -8.62 10.63 1.62
C ALA A 189 -9.52 11.08 0.47
N ARG A 190 -9.83 10.17 -0.45
CA ARG A 190 -10.75 10.38 -1.57
C ARG A 190 -11.94 9.45 -1.43
N ASP A 191 -13.11 10.03 -1.20
CA ASP A 191 -14.36 9.29 -1.16
C ASP A 191 -14.88 9.07 -2.59
N ASN A 192 -14.76 7.84 -3.09
CA ASN A 192 -15.22 7.51 -4.45
C ASN A 192 -16.74 7.25 -4.54
N GLY A 193 -17.46 7.22 -3.41
CA GLY A 193 -18.92 7.21 -3.39
C GLY A 193 -19.53 8.59 -3.67
N ASN A 194 -18.72 9.64 -3.59
CA ASN A 194 -19.12 11.03 -3.78
C ASN A 194 -18.22 11.73 -4.79
N SER A 195 -18.65 12.88 -5.32
CA SER A 195 -17.86 13.69 -6.26
C SER A 195 -16.93 14.69 -5.56
N TYR A 196 -16.47 14.38 -4.34
CA TYR A 196 -15.64 15.28 -3.56
C TYR A 196 -14.19 15.23 -4.03
N ALA A 197 -13.53 16.39 -3.99
CA ALA A 197 -12.08 16.42 -4.13
C ALA A 197 -11.42 15.69 -2.95
N PRO A 198 -10.19 15.15 -3.11
CA PRO A 198 -9.44 14.56 -2.00
C PRO A 198 -9.33 15.53 -0.83
N MET A 199 -9.65 15.04 0.37
CA MET A 199 -9.60 15.83 1.60
C MET A 199 -8.31 15.56 2.36
N LEU A 200 -7.64 16.63 2.77
CA LEU A 200 -6.54 16.56 3.72
C LEU A 200 -7.06 16.10 5.09
N LYS A 201 -6.37 15.13 5.70
CA LYS A 201 -6.72 14.60 7.03
C LYS A 201 -5.70 14.99 8.08
N HIS A 202 -4.42 14.97 7.72
CA HIS A 202 -3.33 15.46 8.55
C HIS A 202 -2.11 15.77 7.67
N GLU A 203 -1.23 16.64 8.16
CA GLU A 203 -0.02 17.07 7.46
C GLU A 203 1.11 17.24 8.50
N LEU A 204 2.32 16.81 8.15
CA LEU A 204 3.52 17.10 8.92
C LEU A 204 4.70 17.45 8.01
N GLY A 205 5.61 18.26 8.52
CA GLY A 205 6.90 18.51 7.88
C GLY A 205 7.97 17.56 8.42
N LEU A 206 8.86 17.10 7.55
CA LEU A 206 10.08 16.39 7.94
C LEU A 206 11.30 17.27 7.66
N ALA A 207 12.23 17.30 8.62
CA ALA A 207 13.58 17.81 8.38
C ALA A 207 14.36 16.79 7.54
N PRO A 208 15.46 17.20 6.87
CA PRO A 208 16.42 16.26 6.32
C PRO A 208 16.82 15.22 7.37
N ASP A 209 16.79 13.96 6.95
CA ASP A 209 17.10 12.77 7.76
C ASP A 209 16.15 12.56 8.95
N GLY A 210 15.03 13.29 8.95
CA GLY A 210 14.00 13.22 9.97
C GLY A 210 13.03 12.06 9.74
N SER A 211 12.43 11.62 10.85
CA SER A 211 11.27 10.74 10.87
C SER A 211 10.23 11.28 11.82
N SER A 212 8.98 10.91 11.61
CA SER A 212 7.88 11.28 12.50
C SER A 212 6.81 10.21 12.50
N LEU A 213 6.16 10.07 13.64
CA LEU A 213 5.00 9.21 13.85
C LEU A 213 3.92 10.07 14.52
N HIS A 214 2.70 9.92 14.04
CA HIS A 214 1.54 10.62 14.57
C HIS A 214 0.45 9.62 14.93
N GLU A 215 0.06 9.61 16.19
CA GLU A 215 -1.04 8.82 16.72
C GLU A 215 -2.31 9.69 16.78
N PHE A 216 -3.42 9.14 16.32
CA PHE A 216 -4.70 9.82 16.36
C PHE A 216 -5.45 9.50 17.64
N HIS A 217 -5.86 10.53 18.37
CA HIS A 217 -6.82 10.40 19.47
C HIS A 217 -7.74 11.64 19.47
N PRO A 218 -8.99 11.54 18.96
CA PRO A 218 -9.72 10.34 18.52
C PRO A 218 -9.29 9.81 17.13
N TYR A 219 -9.58 8.53 16.85
CA TYR A 219 -9.33 7.90 15.55
C TYR A 219 -10.26 8.48 14.46
N PRO A 220 -9.72 9.02 13.34
CA PRO A 220 -10.54 9.45 12.22
C PRO A 220 -11.21 8.25 11.54
N LYS A 221 -12.51 8.40 11.26
CA LYS A 221 -13.35 7.43 10.57
C LYS A 221 -13.34 7.65 9.06
N PHE A 222 -13.27 6.57 8.30
CA PHE A 222 -13.35 6.55 6.84
C PHE A 222 -14.38 5.51 6.40
N LEU A 223 -15.25 5.89 5.46
CA LEU A 223 -16.31 5.02 4.96
C LEU A 223 -15.79 4.11 3.84
N GLU A 224 -16.54 3.06 3.53
CA GLU A 224 -16.29 2.20 2.38
C GLU A 224 -15.98 2.98 1.09
N LYS A 225 -15.22 2.39 0.17
CA LYS A 225 -14.86 2.98 -1.13
C LYS A 225 -14.00 4.25 -1.04
N THR A 226 -13.53 4.60 0.16
CA THR A 226 -12.58 5.70 0.35
C THR A 226 -11.16 5.21 0.10
N ASP A 227 -10.45 5.88 -0.80
CA ASP A 227 -8.99 5.75 -0.93
C ASP A 227 -8.34 6.54 0.22
N ILE A 228 -7.40 5.93 0.93
CA ILE A 228 -6.53 6.55 1.93
C ILE A 228 -5.10 6.39 1.43
N TYR A 229 -4.34 7.48 1.38
CA TYR A 229 -2.99 7.44 0.86
C TYR A 229 -2.09 8.52 1.45
N LEU A 230 -0.80 8.19 1.56
CA LEU A 230 0.23 9.17 1.91
C LEU A 230 0.83 9.77 0.64
N VAL A 231 1.01 11.09 0.66
CA VAL A 231 1.79 11.80 -0.36
C VAL A 231 2.95 12.55 0.27
N ALA A 232 4.03 12.66 -0.49
CA ALA A 232 5.18 13.48 -0.20
C ALA A 232 5.24 14.66 -1.19
N ASN A 233 5.54 15.84 -0.67
CA ASN A 233 5.89 17.02 -1.46
C ASN A 233 7.24 17.55 -0.99
N THR A 234 8.18 17.65 -1.92
CA THR A 234 9.54 18.13 -1.63
C THR A 234 9.91 19.34 -2.47
N VAL A 235 10.76 20.21 -1.93
CA VAL A 235 11.30 21.39 -2.62
C VAL A 235 12.81 21.46 -2.40
N GLY A 236 13.53 21.86 -3.44
CA GLY A 236 14.97 22.10 -3.42
C GLY A 236 15.78 20.91 -3.95
N ALA A 237 15.31 19.69 -3.70
CA ALA A 237 15.85 18.46 -4.28
C ALA A 237 14.78 17.36 -4.25
N ALA A 238 15.03 16.26 -4.95
CA ALA A 238 14.25 15.04 -4.78
C ALA A 238 14.41 14.50 -3.34
N ALA A 239 13.51 13.63 -2.92
CA ALA A 239 13.55 13.00 -1.60
C ALA A 239 13.24 11.51 -1.70
N ASP A 240 14.02 10.72 -0.97
CA ASP A 240 13.76 9.30 -0.76
C ASP A 240 12.94 9.13 0.52
N VAL A 241 11.70 8.64 0.40
CA VAL A 241 10.70 8.69 1.47
C VAL A 241 10.04 7.35 1.67
N VAL A 242 10.00 6.90 2.92
CA VAL A 242 9.16 5.78 3.36
C VAL A 242 8.05 6.28 4.25
N GLY A 243 6.93 5.57 4.29
CA GLY A 243 5.83 5.91 5.17
C GLY A 243 4.76 4.84 5.20
N GLY A 244 3.87 4.95 6.17
CA GLY A 244 2.82 3.98 6.36
C GLY A 244 1.75 4.43 7.35
N PHE A 245 0.69 3.64 7.45
CA PHE A 245 -0.41 3.86 8.39
C PHE A 245 -1.04 2.54 8.79
N ASP A 246 -1.67 2.56 9.96
CA ASP A 246 -2.40 1.44 10.53
C ASP A 246 -3.88 1.76 10.59
N LEU A 247 -4.70 0.80 10.15
CA LEU A 247 -6.15 0.88 10.22
C LEU A 247 -6.71 -0.30 10.99
N ILE A 248 -7.70 0.00 11.82
CA ILE A 248 -8.69 -0.98 12.28
C ILE A 248 -9.84 -0.97 11.26
N LEU A 249 -10.26 -2.15 10.82
CA LEU A 249 -11.33 -2.34 9.86
C LEU A 249 -12.51 -3.00 10.57
N VAL A 250 -13.72 -2.50 10.33
CA VAL A 250 -14.96 -3.00 10.94
C VAL A 250 -15.98 -3.27 9.84
N ASP A 251 -16.51 -4.48 9.80
CA ASP A 251 -17.62 -4.84 8.90
C ASP A 251 -18.89 -4.07 9.29
N ASN A 252 -19.61 -3.55 8.28
CA ASN A 252 -20.80 -2.71 8.44
C ASN A 252 -22.07 -3.50 8.79
#